data_AF-A0A6L2QBB2-F1
#
_entry.id   AF-A0A6L2QBB2-F1
#
_cell.length_a   1.000
_cell.length_b   1.000
_cell.length_c   1.000
_cell.angle_alpha   90.00
_cell.angle_beta   90.00
_cell.angle_gamma   90.00
#
_symmetry.space_group_name_H-M   'P 1'
#
loop_
_entity.id
_entity.type
_entity.pdbx_description
1 polymer ?
#
loop_
_entity_poly.entity_id
_entity_poly.type
_entity_poly.pdbx_seq_one_letter_code
_entity_poly.pdbx_strand_id
1 'polypeptide(L)'
;MHWVPEGQTINQIYYKEVLTNVREQIKSALKGTRLESIDAVKAKATELMNKLSEDDLQHCFEKCKMRMERCRDRGGEYIEGDNISIV
;
A
#
# COMPACT_ATOMS: atom_id res chain seq x y z
N MET A 1 -2.02 2.51 -19.41
CA MET A 1 -2.64 1.25 -18.95
C MET A 1 -1.64 0.07 -19.04
N HIS A 2 -0.40 0.25 -18.57
CA HIS A 2 0.69 -0.75 -18.70
C HIS A 2 0.90 -1.57 -17.41
N TRP A 3 0.40 -1.07 -16.29
CA TRP A 3 0.51 -1.62 -14.93
C TRP A 3 -0.53 -2.68 -14.52
N VAL A 4 -1.47 -3.04 -15.39
CA VAL A 4 -2.47 -4.09 -15.10
C VAL A 4 -2.03 -5.33 -15.85
N PRO A 5 -1.79 -6.47 -15.16
CA PRO A 5 -1.44 -7.72 -15.83
C PRO A 5 -2.49 -8.11 -16.88
N GLU A 6 -2.05 -8.66 -18.02
CA GLU A 6 -2.96 -9.14 -19.06
C GLU A 6 -3.94 -10.17 -18.48
N GLY A 7 -5.23 -9.98 -18.77
CA GLY A 7 -6.31 -10.83 -18.27
C GLY A 7 -6.91 -10.39 -16.93
N GLN A 8 -6.40 -9.34 -16.27
CA GLN A 8 -7.08 -8.70 -15.14
C GLN A 8 -7.85 -7.44 -15.57
N THR A 9 -9.02 -7.25 -14.96
CA THR A 9 -9.74 -5.97 -15.00
C THR A 9 -9.36 -5.16 -13.76
N ILE A 10 -9.17 -3.85 -13.95
CA ILE A 10 -9.08 -2.93 -12.81
C ILE A 10 -10.43 -2.92 -12.11
N ASN A 11 -10.60 -3.78 -11.11
CA ASN A 11 -11.85 -3.93 -10.37
C ASN A 11 -11.79 -3.18 -9.03
N GLN A 12 -12.92 -3.07 -8.36
CA GLN A 12 -13.01 -2.36 -7.08
C GLN A 12 -12.15 -3.00 -5.98
N ILE A 13 -11.93 -4.33 -6.04
CA ILE A 13 -11.10 -5.06 -5.06
C ILE A 13 -9.64 -4.63 -5.21
N TYR A 14 -9.14 -4.56 -6.44
CA TYR A 14 -7.79 -4.11 -6.76
C TYR A 14 -7.50 -2.70 -6.24
N TYR A 15 -8.40 -1.74 -6.50
CA TYR A 15 -8.25 -0.39 -5.97
C TYR A 15 -8.23 -0.34 -4.43
N LYS A 16 -9.07 -1.14 -3.75
CA LYS A 16 -9.10 -1.19 -2.29
C LYS A 16 -7.79 -1.72 -1.70
N GLU A 17 -7.16 -2.69 -2.35
CA GLU A 17 -5.88 -3.24 -1.90
C GLU A 17 -4.74 -2.23 -2.06
N VAL A 18 -4.70 -1.53 -3.19
CA VAL A 18 -3.72 -0.47 -3.43
C VAL A 18 -3.86 0.64 -2.40
N LEU A 19 -5.08 1.14 -2.18
CA LEU A 19 -5.35 2.16 -1.16
C LEU A 19 -5.00 1.66 0.25
N THR A 20 -5.14 0.36 0.51
CA THR A 20 -4.70 -0.24 1.77
C THR A 20 -3.19 -0.21 1.91
N ASN A 21 -2.43 -0.54 0.86
CA ASN A 21 -0.96 -0.44 0.89
C ASN A 21 -0.47 0.99 1.08
N VAL A 22 -1.06 1.96 0.36
CA VAL A 22 -0.75 3.39 0.53
C VAL A 22 -1.02 3.84 1.98
N ARG A 23 -2.14 3.42 2.56
CA ARG A 23 -2.47 3.71 3.97
C ARG A 23 -1.43 3.12 4.92
N GLU A 24 -1.00 1.87 4.71
CA GLU A 24 0.02 1.26 5.58
C GLU A 24 1.39 1.94 5.42
N GLN A 25 1.75 2.44 4.24
CA GLN A 25 2.97 3.23 4.04
C GLN A 25 2.94 4.52 4.89
N ILE A 26 1.84 5.27 4.84
CA ILE A 26 1.65 6.50 5.65
C ILE A 26 1.69 6.16 7.14
N LYS A 27 0.98 5.11 7.55
CA LYS A 27 0.95 4.67 8.95
C LYS A 27 2.33 4.25 9.44
N SER A 28 3.12 3.58 8.61
CA SER A 28 4.50 3.22 8.92
C SER A 28 5.37 4.46 9.11
N ALA A 29 5.27 5.44 8.21
CA ALA A 29 6.00 6.71 8.31
C ALA A 29 5.63 7.53 9.56
N LEU A 30 4.40 7.40 10.06
CA LEU A 30 3.95 8.05 11.30
C LEU A 30 4.32 7.27 12.56
N LYS A 31 4.68 5.99 12.44
CA LYS A 31 4.98 5.13 13.58
C LYS A 31 6.17 5.68 14.37
N GLY A 32 6.05 5.72 15.69
CA GLY A 32 7.10 6.23 16.58
C GLY A 32 7.19 7.77 16.66
N THR A 33 6.40 8.49 15.87
CA THR A 33 6.32 9.96 15.98
C THR A 33 5.21 10.35 16.97
N ARG A 34 5.56 11.13 18.00
CA ARG A 34 4.57 11.70 18.91
C ARG A 34 3.92 12.92 18.25
N LEU A 35 2.59 12.92 18.17
CA LEU A 35 1.78 14.02 17.64
C LEU A 35 0.81 14.45 18.73
N GLU A 36 0.79 15.75 19.02
CA GLU A 36 0.10 16.30 20.20
C GLU A 36 -1.43 16.40 20.03
N SER A 37 -1.95 16.26 18.81
CA SER A 37 -3.38 16.37 18.52
C SER A 37 -3.80 15.57 17.30
N ILE A 38 -5.11 15.33 17.20
CA ILE A 38 -5.72 14.73 16.00
C ILE A 38 -5.48 15.60 14.77
N ASP A 39 -5.50 16.93 14.92
CA ASP A 39 -5.25 17.83 13.80
C ASP A 39 -3.79 17.77 13.34
N ALA A 40 -2.84 17.61 14.26
CA ALA A 40 -1.45 17.34 13.91
C ALA A 40 -1.29 16.01 13.16
N VAL A 41 -2.05 14.97 13.54
CA VAL A 41 -2.09 13.70 12.81
C VAL A 41 -2.64 13.88 11.39
N LYS A 42 -3.77 14.56 11.24
CA LYS A 42 -4.36 14.83 9.91
C LYS A 42 -3.43 15.65 9.04
N ALA A 43 -2.84 16.72 9.57
CA ALA A 43 -1.92 17.57 8.83
C ALA A 43 -0.70 16.80 8.35
N LYS A 44 -0.09 15.98 9.23
CA LYS A 44 1.08 15.17 8.88
C LYS A 44 0.75 14.07 7.88
N ALA A 45 -0.38 13.39 8.05
CA ALA A 45 -0.85 12.39 7.09
C ALA A 45 -1.10 13.01 5.70
N THR A 46 -1.74 14.18 5.64
CA THR A 46 -1.96 14.92 4.39
C THR A 46 -0.65 15.36 3.74
N GLU A 47 0.31 15.85 4.53
CA GLU A 47 1.64 16.18 4.04
C GLU A 47 2.33 14.97 3.39
N LEU A 48 2.25 13.80 4.03
CA LEU A 48 2.81 12.55 3.50
C LEU A 48 2.09 12.10 2.23
N MET A 49 0.75 12.15 2.20
CA MET A 49 -0.04 11.82 1.01
C MET A 49 0.31 12.70 -0.18
N ASN A 50 0.50 14.00 0.04
CA ASN A 50 0.86 14.95 -1.03
C ASN A 50 2.29 14.78 -1.53
N LYS A 51 3.16 14.09 -0.77
CA LYS A 51 4.55 13.82 -1.15
C LYS A 51 4.71 12.51 -1.92
N LEU A 52 3.67 11.68 -1.99
CA LEU A 52 3.73 10.43 -2.75
C LEU A 52 3.95 10.72 -4.23
N SER A 53 4.96 10.10 -4.79
CA SER A 53 5.25 10.11 -6.21
C SER A 53 4.45 9.03 -6.95
N GLU A 54 4.44 9.10 -8.29
CA GLU A 54 3.91 8.02 -9.13
C GLU A 54 4.66 6.71 -8.86
N ASP A 55 5.97 6.77 -8.64
CA ASP A 55 6.81 5.61 -8.33
C ASP A 55 6.42 4.95 -7.00
N ASP A 56 6.09 5.74 -5.97
CA ASP A 56 5.59 5.23 -4.68
C ASP A 56 4.29 4.44 -4.86
N LEU A 57 3.38 4.99 -5.68
CA LEU A 57 2.13 4.33 -6.00
C LEU A 57 2.41 3.05 -6.79
N GLN A 58 3.22 3.10 -7.85
CA GLN A 58 3.58 1.94 -8.66
C GLN A 58 4.22 0.84 -7.83
N HIS A 59 5.04 1.18 -6.85
CA HIS A 59 5.61 0.22 -5.91
C HIS A 59 4.53 -0.44 -5.02
N CYS A 60 3.50 0.31 -4.60
CA CYS A 60 2.34 -0.26 -3.93
C CYS A 60 1.56 -1.25 -4.81
N PHE A 61 1.45 -0.98 -6.12
CA PHE A 61 0.82 -1.89 -7.09
C PHE A 61 1.63 -3.17 -7.25
N GLU A 62 2.95 -3.09 -7.41
CA GLU A 62 3.80 -4.27 -7.53
C GLU A 62 3.72 -5.14 -6.26
N LYS A 63 3.71 -4.51 -5.08
CA LYS A 63 3.48 -5.19 -3.80
C LYS A 63 2.13 -5.90 -3.75
N CYS A 64 1.04 -5.26 -4.19
CA CYS A 64 -0.27 -5.91 -4.32
C CYS A 64 -0.21 -7.15 -5.21
N LYS A 65 0.37 -7.01 -6.40
CA LYS A 65 0.50 -8.09 -7.38
C LYS A 65 1.26 -9.29 -6.81
N MET A 66 2.43 -9.05 -6.20
CA MET A 66 3.21 -10.11 -5.55
C MET A 66 2.42 -10.83 -4.46
N ARG A 67 1.64 -10.11 -3.64
CA ARG A 67 0.80 -10.73 -2.60
C ARG A 67 -0.31 -11.60 -3.20
N MET A 68 -0.98 -11.12 -4.25
CA MET A 68 -2.00 -11.89 -4.97
C MET A 68 -1.41 -13.17 -5.58
N GLU A 69 -0.24 -13.08 -6.20
CA GLU A 69 0.46 -14.24 -6.80
C GLU A 69 0.81 -15.28 -5.74
N ARG A 70 1.40 -14.86 -4.62
CA ARG A 70 1.71 -15.79 -3.51
C ARG A 70 0.45 -16.43 -2.92
N CYS A 71 -0.64 -15.67 -2.80
CA CYS A 71 -1.92 -16.19 -2.31
C CYS A 71 -2.46 -17.29 -3.25
N ARG A 72 -2.42 -17.05 -4.56
CA ARG A 72 -2.78 -18.05 -5.59
C ARG A 72 -1.91 -19.30 -5.47
N ASP A 73 -0.59 -19.13 -5.42
CA ASP A 73 0.35 -20.24 -5.43
C ASP A 73 0.26 -21.12 -4.16
N ARG A 74 -0.22 -20.54 -3.04
CA ARG A 74 -0.49 -21.27 -1.79
C ARG A 74 -1.95 -21.70 -1.63
N GLY A 75 -2.78 -21.59 -2.66
CA GLY A 75 -4.17 -22.03 -2.60
C GLY A 75 -5.02 -21.28 -1.55
N GLY A 76 -4.67 -20.04 -1.22
CA GLY A 76 -5.39 -19.23 -0.24
C GLY A 76 -4.92 -19.36 1.22
N GLU A 77 -3.82 -20.07 1.50
CA GLU A 77 -3.23 -20.06 2.85
C GLU A 77 -2.75 -18.65 3.25
N TYR A 78 -2.93 -18.31 4.53
CA TYR A 78 -2.44 -17.05 5.09
C TYR A 78 -0.90 -16.98 5.02
N ILE A 79 -0.40 -15.81 4.63
CA ILE A 79 1.04 -15.53 4.50
C ILE A 79 1.42 -14.54 5.61
N GLU A 80 2.25 -15.01 6.54
CA GLU A 80 2.82 -14.18 7.60
C GLU A 80 4.18 -13.63 7.16
N GLY A 81 4.48 -12.37 7.49
CA GLY A 81 5.82 -11.81 7.27
C GLY A 81 6.08 -11.11 5.93
N ASP A 82 5.09 -10.48 5.31
CA ASP A 82 5.37 -9.43 4.32
C ASP A 82 6.09 -8.27 5.05
N ASN A 83 7.41 -8.35 5.12
CA ASN A 83 8.25 -7.25 5.59
C ASN A 83 8.05 -6.10 4.61
N ILE A 84 7.15 -5.18 4.96
CA ILE A 84 7.04 -3.87 4.31
C ILE A 84 8.27 -3.08 4.75
N SER A 85 9.44 -3.47 4.22
CA SER A 85 10.63 -2.64 4.26
C SER A 85 10.35 -1.49 3.29
N ILE A 86 10.26 -0.31 3.86
CA ILE A 86 10.33 0.96 3.15
C ILE A 86 11.74 1.44 3.50
N VAL A 87 12.69 1.18 2.63
CA VAL A 87 13.98 1.89 2.64
C VAL A 87 13.77 3.16 1.84
#